data_AF-A0A9W4R2E6-F1
#
_entry.id   AF-A0A9W4R2E6-F1
#
_cell.length_a   1.000
_cell.length_b   1.000
_cell.length_c   1.000
_cell.angle_alpha   90.00
_cell.angle_beta   90.00
_cell.angle_gamma   90.00
#
_symmetry.space_group_name_H-M   'P 1'
#
loop_
_entity.id
_entity.type
_entity.pdbx_description
1 polymer ?
#
loop_
_entity_poly.entity_id
_entity_poly.type
_entity_poly.pdbx_seq_one_letter_code
_entity_poly.pdbx_strand_id
1 'polypeptide(L)'
;MKLLQNAQRLVGVVHLYTLTKPVLINVLTRCFNKEIDIDDLQLWANVIESRDDINCAEHEGVIYALSNSEQMGELTHQKLAQLLKLLQQ
;
A
#
# COMPACT_ATOMS: atom_id res chain seq x y z
N MET A 1 -15.12 20.58 13.94
CA MET A 1 -14.10 19.57 13.58
C MET A 1 -13.19 19.95 12.40
N LYS A 2 -13.02 21.23 12.02
CA LYS A 2 -12.08 21.66 10.96
C LYS A 2 -10.81 22.39 11.47
N LEU A 3 -10.68 22.58 12.78
CA LEU A 3 -9.57 23.35 13.37
C LEU A 3 -8.37 22.47 13.76
N LEU A 4 -8.57 21.16 14.00
CA LEU A 4 -7.49 20.26 14.42
C LEU A 4 -6.61 19.78 13.23
N GLN A 5 -7.17 19.67 12.03
CA GLN A 5 -6.41 19.29 10.82
C GLN A 5 -5.38 20.35 10.39
N ASN A 6 -5.56 21.62 10.77
CA ASN A 6 -4.65 22.70 10.38
C ASN A 6 -3.46 22.85 11.34
N ALA A 7 -3.53 22.36 12.57
CA ALA A 7 -2.44 22.49 13.56
C ALA A 7 -1.28 21.51 13.28
N GLN A 8 -1.56 20.34 12.69
CA GLN A 8 -0.53 19.37 12.28
C GLN A 8 0.29 19.84 11.06
N ARG A 9 -0.11 20.92 10.39
CA ARG A 9 0.57 21.43 9.19
C ARG A 9 1.75 22.38 9.49
N LEU A 10 1.96 22.73 10.77
CA LEU A 10 3.02 23.66 11.23
C LEU A 10 4.21 22.98 11.90
N VAL A 11 4.16 21.66 12.09
CA VAL A 11 5.30 20.81 12.45
C VAL A 11 5.45 19.87 11.26
N GLY A 12 6.60 19.88 10.59
CA GLY A 12 6.80 19.02 9.41
C GLY A 12 6.34 17.60 9.72
N VAL A 13 5.46 17.04 8.90
CA VAL A 13 4.97 15.67 9.11
C VAL A 13 6.18 14.75 9.03
N VAL A 14 6.64 14.28 10.19
CA VAL A 14 7.74 13.31 10.26
C VAL A 14 7.09 11.94 10.15
N HIS A 15 7.16 11.36 8.96
CA HIS A 15 6.86 9.94 8.81
C HIS A 15 7.98 9.12 9.47
N LEU A 16 7.60 8.10 10.23
CA LEU A 16 8.55 7.18 10.88
C LEU A 16 9.14 6.18 9.87
N TYR A 17 8.43 5.96 8.77
CA TYR A 17 8.83 5.04 7.73
C TYR A 17 8.35 5.52 6.36
N THR A 18 9.16 5.27 5.32
CA THR A 18 8.75 5.47 3.92
C THR A 18 8.64 4.10 3.27
N LEU A 19 7.47 3.78 2.73
CA LEU A 19 7.28 2.59 1.93
C LEU A 19 8.16 2.68 0.69
N THR A 20 9.12 1.77 0.59
CA THR A 20 10.03 1.70 -0.56
C THR A 20 9.51 0.72 -1.61
N LYS A 21 9.81 1.00 -2.88
CA LYS A 21 9.52 0.11 -4.01
C LYS A 21 10.02 -1.34 -3.80
N PRO A 22 11.22 -1.60 -3.26
CA PRO A 22 11.66 -2.96 -2.94
C PRO A 22 10.79 -3.67 -1.90
N VAL A 23 10.31 -2.98 -0.87
CA VAL A 23 9.43 -3.57 0.15
C VAL A 23 8.07 -3.92 -0.45
N LEU A 24 7.51 -3.03 -1.27
CA LEU A 24 6.28 -3.29 -2.01
C LEU A 24 6.42 -4.53 -2.92
N ILE A 25 7.49 -4.58 -3.74
CA ILE A 25 7.76 -5.74 -4.62
C ILE A 25 7.93 -7.02 -3.79
N ASN A 26 8.60 -6.95 -2.65
CA ASN A 26 8.80 -8.12 -1.79
C ASN A 26 7.45 -8.70 -1.33
N VAL A 27 6.57 -7.89 -0.76
CA VAL A 27 5.27 -8.36 -0.26
C VAL A 27 4.39 -8.89 -1.39
N LEU A 28 4.36 -8.22 -2.55
CA LEU A 28 3.66 -8.71 -3.73
C LEU A 28 4.22 -10.05 -4.23
N THR A 29 5.55 -10.22 -4.20
CA THR A 29 6.22 -11.47 -4.59
C THR A 29 5.88 -12.61 -3.64
N ARG A 30 5.81 -12.34 -2.33
CA ARG A 30 5.39 -13.33 -1.32
C ARG A 30 3.96 -13.80 -1.57
N CYS A 31 3.05 -12.87 -1.88
CA CYS A 31 1.68 -13.23 -2.25
C CYS A 31 1.63 -14.03 -3.56
N PHE A 32 2.42 -13.62 -4.56
CA PHE A 32 2.53 -14.35 -5.84
C PHE A 32 3.03 -15.78 -5.64
N ASN A 33 4.02 -15.98 -4.78
CA ASN A 33 4.55 -17.30 -4.43
C ASN A 33 3.64 -18.10 -3.48
N LYS A 34 2.47 -17.56 -3.10
CA LYS A 34 1.52 -18.15 -2.14
C LYS A 34 2.10 -18.35 -0.73
N GLU A 35 3.09 -17.54 -0.36
CA GLU A 35 3.63 -17.50 1.02
C GLU A 35 2.72 -16.72 1.97
N ILE A 36 1.94 -15.79 1.41
CA ILE A 36 0.80 -15.13 2.04
C ILE A 36 -0.35 -15.19 1.04
N ASP A 37 -1.59 -15.17 1.52
CA ASP A 37 -2.74 -15.13 0.62
C ASP A 37 -3.10 -13.69 0.22
N ILE A 38 -4.22 -13.54 -0.50
CA ILE A 38 -4.70 -12.24 -1.00
C ILE A 38 -5.31 -11.42 0.14
N ASP A 39 -5.93 -12.07 1.12
CA ASP A 39 -6.54 -11.41 2.27
C ASP A 39 -5.45 -10.83 3.17
N ASP A 40 -4.34 -11.55 3.37
CA ASP A 40 -3.13 -11.08 4.04
C ASP A 40 -2.51 -9.87 3.33
N LEU A 41 -2.43 -9.91 1.99
CA LEU A 41 -1.92 -8.80 1.19
C LEU A 41 -2.81 -7.55 1.31
N GLN A 42 -4.13 -7.74 1.28
CA GLN A 42 -5.11 -6.66 1.45
C GLN A 42 -5.05 -6.09 2.86
N LEU A 43 -4.95 -6.92 3.90
CA LEU A 43 -4.76 -6.49 5.28
C LEU A 43 -3.47 -5.68 5.44
N TRP A 44 -2.36 -6.14 4.85
CA TRP A 44 -1.11 -5.40 4.83
C TRP A 44 -1.28 -4.01 4.20
N ALA A 45 -1.94 -3.93 3.04
CA ALA A 45 -2.20 -2.65 2.38
C ALA A 45 -3.09 -1.72 3.22
N ASN A 46 -4.14 -2.25 3.86
CA ASN A 46 -4.99 -1.51 4.79
C ASN A 46 -4.20 -0.91 5.96
N VAL A 47 -3.23 -1.64 6.53
CA VAL A 47 -2.38 -1.14 7.61
C VAL A 47 -1.45 -0.02 7.12
N ILE A 48 -0.93 -0.12 5.90
CA ILE A 48 -0.10 0.96 5.31
C ILE A 48 -0.94 2.21 5.03
N GLU A 49 -2.13 2.05 4.45
CA GLU A 49 -3.02 3.14 4.06
C GLU A 49 -3.56 3.91 5.27
N SER A 50 -3.93 3.21 6.35
CA SER A 50 -4.52 3.81 7.55
C SER A 50 -3.53 4.50 8.50
N ARG A 51 -2.22 4.42 8.22
CA ARG A 51 -1.16 4.91 9.11
C ARG A 51 -0.54 6.20 8.61
N ASP A 52 -0.86 7.31 9.26
CA ASP A 52 -0.29 8.63 8.98
C ASP A 52 1.24 8.69 9.16
N ASP A 53 1.81 7.79 9.98
CA ASP A 53 3.25 7.73 10.24
C ASP A 53 4.03 6.96 9.16
N ILE A 54 3.36 6.39 8.16
CA ILE A 54 3.97 5.73 6.99
C ILE A 54 3.77 6.61 5.75
N ASN A 55 4.87 7.04 5.13
CA ASN A 55 4.81 7.70 3.83
C ASN A 55 4.71 6.65 2.72
N CYS A 56 3.55 6.58 2.07
CA CYS A 56 3.35 5.75 0.88
C CYS A 56 3.04 6.56 -0.39
N ALA A 57 3.27 7.89 -0.40
CA ALA A 57 2.84 8.78 -1.49
C ALA A 57 3.33 8.37 -2.90
N GLU A 58 4.54 7.80 -3.01
CA GLU A 58 5.06 7.28 -4.28
C GLU A 58 4.23 6.10 -4.83
N HIS A 59 3.62 5.32 -3.94
CA HIS A 59 2.88 4.09 -4.25
C HIS A 59 1.41 4.16 -3.83
N GLU A 60 0.88 5.36 -3.58
CA GLU A 60 -0.46 5.60 -3.00
C GLU A 60 -1.55 4.89 -3.80
N GLY A 61 -1.53 5.01 -5.13
CA GLY A 61 -2.50 4.35 -6.00
C GLY A 61 -2.46 2.83 -5.92
N VAL A 62 -1.28 2.23 -5.72
CA VAL A 62 -1.14 0.76 -5.56
C VAL A 62 -1.67 0.35 -4.20
N ILE A 63 -1.29 1.06 -3.14
CA ILE A 63 -1.76 0.78 -1.78
C ILE A 63 -3.28 0.90 -1.69
N TYR A 64 -3.86 1.97 -2.24
CA TYR A 64 -5.31 2.19 -2.29
C TYR A 64 -6.05 1.09 -3.06
N ALA A 65 -5.49 0.62 -4.19
CA ALA A 65 -6.11 -0.45 -4.97
C ALA A 65 -6.07 -1.80 -4.25
N LEU A 66 -4.99 -2.09 -3.53
CA LEU A 66 -4.83 -3.32 -2.75
C LEU A 66 -5.71 -3.33 -1.50
N SER A 67 -5.81 -2.20 -0.79
CA SER A 67 -6.67 -2.05 0.40
C SER A 67 -8.15 -2.22 0.07
N ASN A 68 -8.56 -1.78 -1.13
CA ASN A 68 -9.94 -1.80 -1.63
C ASN A 68 -10.16 -2.83 -2.76
N SER A 69 -9.45 -3.96 -2.73
CA SER A 69 -9.36 -4.89 -3.86
C SER A 69 -10.73 -5.41 -4.35
N GLU A 70 -11.68 -5.66 -3.45
CA GLU A 70 -13.04 -6.11 -3.78
C GLU A 70 -13.81 -5.05 -4.59
N GLN A 71 -13.64 -3.77 -4.24
CA GLN A 71 -14.33 -2.64 -4.87
C GLN A 71 -13.67 -2.25 -6.19
N MET A 72 -12.35 -2.48 -6.31
CA MET A 72 -11.55 -2.23 -7.51
C MET A 72 -11.60 -3.38 -8.53
N GLY A 73 -12.43 -4.38 -8.25
CA GLY A 73 -12.50 -5.63 -8.99
C GLY A 73 -11.43 -6.59 -8.47
N GLU A 74 -11.92 -7.73 -7.95
CA GLU A 74 -11.16 -8.80 -7.30
C GLU A 74 -9.70 -8.92 -7.76
N LEU A 75 -8.77 -8.88 -6.81
CA LEU A 75 -7.37 -9.12 -7.09
C LEU A 75 -7.20 -10.59 -7.49
N THR A 76 -6.75 -10.83 -8.72
CA THR A 76 -6.45 -12.19 -9.19
C THR A 76 -4.95 -12.38 -9.27
N HIS A 77 -4.50 -13.63 -9.28
CA HIS A 77 -3.10 -13.97 -9.49
C HIS A 77 -2.53 -13.38 -10.81
N GLN A 78 -3.35 -13.29 -11.86
CA GLN A 78 -2.97 -12.65 -13.13
C GLN A 78 -2.74 -11.14 -12.97
N LYS A 79 -3.65 -10.44 -12.25
CA LYS A 79 -3.49 -9.00 -11.96
C LYS A 79 -2.24 -8.75 -11.11
N LEU A 80 -1.96 -9.62 -10.14
CA LEU A 80 -0.76 -9.55 -9.31
C LEU A 80 0.52 -9.69 -10.14
N ALA A 81 0.56 -10.63 -11.09
CA ALA A 81 1.69 -10.79 -12.01
C ALA A 81 1.93 -9.55 -12.88
N GLN A 82 0.85 -8.94 -13.38
CA GLN A 82 0.93 -7.71 -14.17
C GLN A 82 1.46 -6.54 -13.34
N LEU A 83 0.97 -6.38 -12.12
CA LEU A 83 1.44 -5.35 -11.20
C LEU A 83 2.94 -5.50 -10.88
N LEU A 84 3.39 -6.72 -10.57
CA LEU A 84 4.81 -7.01 -10.34
C LEU A 84 5.67 -6.63 -11.56
N LYS A 85 5.22 -6.98 -12.78
CA LYS A 85 5.92 -6.62 -14.02
C LYS A 85 6.00 -5.11 -14.25
N LEU A 86 4.96 -4.35 -13.89
CA LEU A 86 4.98 -2.88 -13.99
C LEU A 86 5.95 -2.27 -12.98
N LEU A 87 5.98 -2.80 -11.76
CA LEU A 87 6.88 -2.33 -10.71
C LEU A 87 8.33 -2.74 -10.95
N GLN A 88 8.63 -3.77 -11.71
CA GLN A 88 10.03 -4.19 -11.96
C GLN A 88 10.67 -3.52 -13.19
N GLN A 89 9.94 -2.62 -13.86
CA GLN A 89 10.47 -1.77 -14.92
C GLN A 89 11.28 -0.60 -14.37
#